data_AF-A0AAV7CK37-F1
#
_entry.id   AF-A0AAV7CK37-F1
#
_cell.length_a   1.000
_cell.length_b   1.000
_cell.length_c   1.000
_cell.angle_alpha   90.00
_cell.angle_beta   90.00
_cell.angle_gamma   90.00
#
_symmetry.space_group_name_H-M   'P 1'
#
loop_
_entity.id
_entity.type
_entity.pdbx_description
1 polymer ?
#
loop_
_entity_poly.entity_id
_entity_poly.type
_entity_poly.pdbx_seq_one_letter_code
_entity_poly.pdbx_strand_id
1 'polypeptide(L)'
;MYRRALLSLYGGLQLPGNREKPVSKELADAASAVASTYPSQQKQVESELLQQLRLHKQMAEEIRRKGSDISKVISGMKVKKQMPKTGKQMSPEEREFMRDATKKSLYSGKRLKIFPVPAALETSIGTEVSPNLWDLELAKEIAFISEHPPRNGFEEMIQWTKEGKLWTFPVDNEAGLYEEQKWSS
;
A
#
# COMPACT_ATOMS: atom_id res chain seq x y z
N MET A 1 33.09 -28.67 20.38
CA MET A 1 32.35 -29.67 19.58
C MET A 1 30.86 -29.33 19.52
N TYR A 2 30.45 -28.23 18.86
CA TYR A 2 29.02 -27.89 18.64
C TYR A 2 28.82 -27.11 17.33
N ARG A 3 29.46 -27.55 16.24
CA ARG A 3 29.22 -27.03 14.88
C ARG A 3 28.95 -28.15 13.86
N ARG A 4 28.34 -29.25 14.30
CA ARG A 4 27.92 -30.36 13.43
C ARG A 4 26.44 -30.76 13.58
N ALA A 5 25.64 -30.00 14.31
CA ALA A 5 24.23 -30.32 14.55
C ALA A 5 23.22 -29.46 13.76
N LEU A 6 23.64 -28.35 13.13
CA LEU A 6 22.72 -27.48 12.37
C LEU A 6 22.76 -27.67 10.84
N LEU A 7 23.50 -28.66 10.35
CA LEU A 7 23.46 -29.06 8.93
C LEU A 7 22.59 -30.30 8.68
N SER A 8 21.95 -30.86 9.72
CA SER A 8 21.09 -32.05 9.58
C SER A 8 19.62 -31.75 9.30
N LEU A 9 19.18 -30.48 9.37
CA LEU A 9 17.77 -30.11 9.14
C LEU A 9 17.49 -29.46 7.77
N TYR A 10 18.53 -29.27 6.96
CA TYR A 10 18.42 -28.85 5.55
C TYR A 10 19.02 -29.90 4.58
N GLY A 11 19.17 -31.14 5.04
CA GLY A 11 19.56 -32.28 4.19
C GLY A 11 18.33 -32.96 3.62
N GLY A 12 17.77 -32.45 2.52
CA GLY A 12 16.60 -33.11 1.95
C GLY A 12 15.85 -32.42 0.82
N LEU A 13 16.51 -31.64 -0.05
CA LEU A 13 15.98 -31.43 -1.41
C LEU A 13 17.08 -31.73 -2.41
N GLN A 14 17.02 -32.95 -2.94
CA GLN A 14 17.77 -33.40 -4.10
C GLN A 14 17.59 -32.36 -5.22
N LEU A 15 18.68 -31.67 -5.57
CA LEU A 15 18.71 -30.74 -6.69
C LEU A 15 18.39 -31.50 -7.99
N PRO A 16 17.35 -31.14 -8.75
CA PRO A 16 17.16 -31.70 -10.07
C PRO A 16 18.35 -31.28 -10.94
N GLY A 17 18.95 -32.30 -11.55
CA GLY A 17 20.18 -32.23 -12.32
C GLY A 17 20.21 -31.10 -13.34
N ASN A 18 21.43 -30.60 -13.50
CA ASN A 18 21.90 -29.65 -14.50
C ASN A 18 21.16 -29.78 -15.84
N ARG A 19 20.13 -28.94 -16.03
CA ARG A 19 19.56 -28.58 -17.33
C ARG A 19 19.34 -27.09 -17.27
N GLU A 20 20.29 -26.37 -17.84
CA GLU A 20 20.30 -24.91 -17.94
C GLU A 20 19.04 -24.43 -18.64
N LYS A 21 17.99 -24.10 -17.88
CA LYS A 21 16.89 -23.31 -18.41
C LYS A 21 17.44 -21.91 -18.66
N PRO A 22 17.44 -21.41 -19.91
CA PRO A 22 18.03 -20.12 -20.18
C PRO A 22 17.25 -19.04 -19.43
N VAL A 23 17.99 -18.30 -18.61
CA VAL A 23 17.60 -16.94 -18.20
C VAL A 23 17.71 -16.07 -19.47
N SER A 24 16.80 -15.10 -19.64
CA SER A 24 16.88 -14.23 -20.82
C SER A 24 18.23 -13.53 -20.87
N LYS A 25 18.77 -13.34 -22.08
CA LYS A 25 20.10 -12.74 -22.28
C LYS A 25 20.22 -11.39 -21.56
N GLU A 26 19.16 -10.57 -21.62
CA GLU A 26 19.07 -9.29 -20.94
C GLU A 26 19.23 -9.38 -19.40
N LEU A 27 18.65 -10.40 -18.77
CA LEU A 27 18.74 -10.58 -17.31
C LEU A 27 20.14 -11.09 -16.90
N ALA A 28 20.80 -11.86 -17.76
CA ALA A 28 22.17 -12.28 -17.54
C ALA A 28 23.16 -11.11 -17.68
N ASP A 29 22.96 -10.27 -18.70
CA ASP A 29 23.77 -9.06 -18.90
C ASP A 29 23.60 -8.08 -17.72
N ALA A 30 22.37 -7.90 -17.23
CA ALA A 30 22.09 -7.10 -16.04
C ALA A 30 22.75 -7.66 -14.78
N ALA A 31 22.69 -8.98 -14.58
CA ALA A 31 23.37 -9.65 -13.47
C ALA A 31 24.89 -9.42 -13.50
N SER A 32 25.49 -9.51 -14.70
CA SER A 32 26.92 -9.26 -14.91
C SER A 32 27.29 -7.79 -14.65
N ALA A 33 26.44 -6.85 -15.08
CA ALA A 33 26.64 -5.43 -14.80
C ALA A 33 26.62 -5.12 -13.29
N VAL A 34 25.69 -5.74 -12.54
CA VAL A 34 25.63 -5.60 -11.07
C VAL A 34 26.82 -6.28 -10.40
N ALA A 35 27.23 -7.46 -10.86
CA ALA A 35 28.41 -8.13 -10.30
C ALA A 35 29.70 -7.31 -10.50
N SER A 36 29.77 -6.52 -11.57
CA SER A 36 30.90 -5.64 -11.88
C SER A 36 31.09 -4.51 -10.86
N THR A 37 30.07 -4.19 -10.04
CA THR A 37 30.20 -3.22 -8.95
C THR A 37 30.92 -3.79 -7.71
N TYR A 38 31.18 -5.11 -7.67
CA TYR A 38 31.83 -5.81 -6.57
C TYR A 38 33.12 -6.52 -7.03
N PRO A 39 34.26 -5.80 -7.14
CA PRO A 39 35.49 -6.31 -7.77
C PRO A 39 36.11 -7.52 -7.06
N SER A 40 35.92 -7.66 -5.75
CA SER A 40 36.50 -8.75 -4.96
C SER A 40 35.75 -10.07 -5.09
N GLN A 41 34.47 -10.05 -5.49
CA GLN A 41 33.57 -11.21 -5.44
C GLN A 41 32.69 -11.36 -6.69
N GLN A 42 33.04 -10.68 -7.79
CA GLN A 42 32.26 -10.62 -9.03
C GLN A 42 31.70 -11.99 -9.48
N LYS A 43 32.56 -13.02 -9.56
CA LYS A 43 32.15 -14.37 -9.98
C LYS A 43 31.16 -15.03 -9.03
N GLN A 44 31.31 -14.80 -7.73
CA GLN A 44 30.41 -15.36 -6.71
C GLN A 44 29.05 -14.66 -6.77
N VAL A 45 29.05 -13.31 -6.78
CA VAL A 45 27.86 -12.48 -6.86
C VAL A 45 27.04 -12.76 -8.13
N GLU A 46 27.70 -12.87 -9.29
CA GLU A 46 27.03 -13.21 -10.55
C GLU A 46 26.37 -14.59 -10.49
N SER A 47 27.11 -15.61 -9.99
CA SER A 47 26.59 -16.97 -9.89
C SER A 47 25.41 -17.10 -8.92
N GLU A 48 25.46 -16.38 -7.80
CA GLU A 48 24.41 -16.36 -6.78
C GLU A 48 23.15 -15.66 -7.30
N LEU A 49 23.30 -14.51 -7.97
CA LEU A 49 22.18 -13.77 -8.56
C LEU A 49 21.49 -14.59 -9.66
N LEU A 50 22.25 -15.24 -10.54
CA LEU A 50 21.70 -16.12 -11.58
C LEU A 50 20.97 -17.33 -10.97
N GLN A 51 21.48 -17.89 -9.87
CA GLN A 51 20.81 -18.97 -9.16
C GLN A 51 19.47 -18.50 -8.56
N GLN A 52 19.45 -17.35 -7.89
CA GLN A 52 18.23 -16.77 -7.32
C GLN A 52 17.18 -16.46 -8.40
N LEU A 53 17.58 -15.88 -9.53
CA LEU A 53 16.70 -15.58 -10.65
C LEU A 53 16.04 -16.86 -11.21
N ARG A 54 16.79 -17.96 -11.29
CA ARG A 54 16.24 -19.25 -11.73
C ARG A 54 15.21 -19.79 -10.74
N LEU A 55 15.48 -19.70 -9.44
CA LEU A 55 14.53 -20.11 -8.40
C LEU A 55 13.24 -19.29 -8.45
N HIS A 56 13.36 -17.96 -8.52
CA HIS A 56 12.21 -17.07 -8.61
C HIS A 56 11.40 -17.31 -9.90
N LYS A 57 12.05 -17.57 -11.04
CA LYS A 57 11.35 -17.92 -12.29
C LYS A 57 10.56 -19.21 -12.15
N GLN A 58 11.12 -20.24 -11.49
CA GLN A 58 10.40 -21.49 -11.23
C GLN A 58 9.22 -21.28 -10.29
N MET A 59 9.42 -20.56 -9.19
CA MET A 59 8.36 -20.23 -8.24
C MET A 59 7.25 -19.39 -8.89
N ALA A 60 7.60 -18.41 -9.74
CA ALA A 60 6.64 -17.60 -10.48
C ALA A 60 5.84 -18.44 -11.49
N GLU A 61 6.49 -19.36 -12.21
CA GLU A 61 5.80 -20.30 -13.11
C GLU A 61 4.91 -21.29 -12.34
N GLU A 62 5.33 -21.76 -11.17
CA GLU A 62 4.50 -22.59 -10.30
C GLU A 62 3.30 -21.82 -9.75
N ILE A 63 3.49 -20.57 -9.29
CA ILE A 63 2.40 -19.69 -8.87
C ILE A 63 1.46 -19.40 -10.04
N ARG A 64 1.98 -19.20 -11.25
CA ARG A 64 1.17 -18.98 -12.46
C ARG A 64 0.37 -20.22 -12.85
N ARG A 65 0.93 -21.42 -12.66
CA ARG A 65 0.22 -22.71 -12.90
C ARG A 65 -0.76 -23.06 -11.78
N LYS A 66 -0.42 -22.74 -10.52
CA LYS A 66 -1.20 -23.04 -9.32
C LYS A 66 -2.18 -21.92 -8.96
N GLY A 67 -2.06 -20.75 -9.60
CA GLY A 67 -3.00 -19.64 -9.54
C GLY A 67 -4.35 -20.16 -9.98
N SER A 68 -5.09 -20.68 -8.99
CA SER A 68 -6.37 -21.33 -9.15
C SER A 68 -7.23 -20.45 -10.05
N ASP A 69 -7.64 -21.00 -11.20
CA ASP A 69 -8.40 -20.34 -12.25
C ASP A 69 -9.26 -19.23 -11.67
N ILE A 70 -8.77 -17.98 -11.70
CA ILE A 70 -9.55 -16.84 -11.23
C ILE A 70 -10.87 -16.80 -12.04
N SER A 71 -10.82 -17.30 -13.28
CA SER A 71 -11.98 -17.64 -14.10
C SER A 71 -13.01 -18.55 -13.41
N LYS A 72 -12.62 -19.60 -12.69
CA LYS A 72 -13.58 -20.44 -11.91
C LYS A 72 -14.19 -19.68 -10.74
N VAL A 73 -13.40 -18.84 -10.05
CA VAL A 73 -13.89 -18.02 -8.94
C VAL A 73 -14.86 -16.94 -9.44
N ILE A 74 -14.53 -16.27 -10.55
CA ILE A 74 -15.36 -15.24 -11.19
C ILE A 74 -16.59 -15.86 -11.88
N SER A 75 -16.53 -17.10 -12.38
CA SER A 75 -17.68 -17.77 -13.00
C SER A 75 -18.86 -17.95 -12.04
N GLY A 76 -18.59 -18.07 -10.74
CA GLY A 76 -19.64 -18.11 -9.71
C GLY A 76 -20.18 -16.74 -9.31
N MET A 77 -19.48 -15.66 -9.65
CA MET A 77 -19.88 -14.28 -9.31
C MET A 77 -20.90 -13.76 -10.33
N LYS A 78 -22.19 -13.93 -10.02
CA LYS A 78 -23.28 -13.36 -10.82
C LYS A 78 -23.40 -11.85 -10.59
N VAL A 79 -22.65 -11.06 -11.36
CA VAL A 79 -22.82 -9.60 -11.40
C VAL A 79 -24.16 -9.30 -12.08
N LYS A 80 -25.14 -8.79 -11.32
CA LYS A 80 -26.39 -8.27 -11.89
C LYS A 80 -26.05 -7.02 -12.70
N LYS A 81 -25.79 -7.18 -14.00
CA LYS A 81 -25.77 -6.06 -14.96
C LYS A 81 -27.19 -5.50 -15.00
N GLN A 82 -27.44 -4.40 -14.29
CA GLN A 82 -28.69 -3.68 -14.43
C GLN A 82 -28.75 -3.13 -15.86
N MET A 83 -29.60 -3.72 -16.68
CA MET A 83 -30.01 -3.09 -17.93
C MET A 83 -30.99 -1.96 -17.59
N PRO A 84 -30.95 -0.83 -18.32
CA PRO A 84 -31.98 0.20 -18.17
C PRO A 84 -33.33 -0.45 -18.45
N LYS A 85 -34.20 -0.49 -17.44
CA LYS A 85 -35.51 -1.14 -17.51
C LYS A 85 -36.42 -0.31 -18.41
N THR A 86 -36.59 -0.72 -19.66
CA THR A 86 -37.82 -0.45 -20.40
C THR A 86 -38.96 -1.19 -19.70
N GLY A 87 -40.06 -0.48 -19.46
CA GLY A 87 -41.04 -0.78 -18.41
C GLY A 87 -41.59 -2.20 -18.39
N LYS A 88 -41.26 -2.95 -17.34
CA LYS A 88 -41.98 -4.14 -16.92
C LYS A 88 -42.66 -3.82 -15.59
N GLN A 89 -43.98 -3.76 -15.57
CA GLN A 89 -44.76 -3.50 -14.36
C GLN A 89 -44.55 -4.66 -13.39
N MET A 90 -43.94 -4.39 -12.22
CA MET A 90 -43.74 -5.37 -11.14
C MET A 90 -45.08 -5.74 -10.51
N SER A 91 -45.24 -7.03 -10.18
CA SER A 91 -46.42 -7.56 -9.48
C SER A 91 -46.59 -6.89 -8.11
N PRO A 92 -47.83 -6.68 -7.61
CA PRO A 92 -48.09 -6.18 -6.27
C PRO A 92 -47.33 -6.92 -5.15
N GLU A 93 -47.18 -8.24 -5.26
CA GLU A 93 -46.44 -9.08 -4.29
C GLU A 93 -44.93 -8.79 -4.29
N GLU A 94 -44.33 -8.60 -5.48
CA GLU A 94 -42.92 -8.25 -5.62
C GLU A 94 -42.62 -6.85 -5.04
N ARG A 95 -43.61 -5.94 -5.08
CA ARG A 95 -43.51 -4.62 -4.46
C ARG A 95 -43.58 -4.67 -2.94
N GLU A 96 -44.25 -5.65 -2.34
CA GLU A 96 -44.32 -5.79 -0.88
C GLU A 96 -43.03 -6.36 -0.30
N PHE A 97 -42.46 -7.38 -0.94
CA PHE A 97 -41.18 -7.95 -0.54
C PHE A 97 -40.03 -6.93 -0.57
N MET A 98 -40.00 -6.05 -1.59
CA MET A 98 -39.03 -4.96 -1.69
C MET A 98 -39.30 -3.80 -0.72
N ARG A 99 -40.55 -3.60 -0.31
CA ARG A 99 -40.93 -2.58 0.69
C ARG A 99 -40.47 -2.95 2.11
N ASP A 100 -40.30 -4.23 2.41
CA ASP A 100 -39.80 -4.66 3.72
C ASP A 100 -38.28 -4.84 3.77
N ALA A 101 -37.62 -5.11 2.64
CA ALA A 101 -36.17 -5.13 2.53
C ALA A 101 -35.53 -3.73 2.63
N THR A 102 -36.27 -2.67 2.31
CA THR A 102 -35.76 -1.29 2.20
C THR A 102 -35.87 -0.46 3.49
N LYS A 103 -36.51 -0.97 4.55
CA LYS A 103 -36.75 -0.20 5.79
C LYS A 103 -35.70 -0.42 6.89
N LYS A 104 -34.72 -1.29 6.68
CA LYS A 104 -33.71 -1.62 7.70
C LYS A 104 -32.39 -0.92 7.37
N SER A 105 -31.93 -0.06 8.26
CA SER A 105 -30.63 0.61 8.15
C SER A 105 -29.51 -0.42 8.19
N LEU A 106 -28.44 -0.21 7.40
CA LEU A 106 -27.24 -1.06 7.40
C LEU A 106 -26.61 -1.19 8.81
N TYR A 107 -26.86 -0.20 9.67
CA TYR A 107 -26.31 -0.12 11.02
C TYR A 107 -27.30 -0.54 12.12
N SER A 108 -28.53 -0.95 11.80
CA SER A 108 -29.54 -1.35 12.81
C SER A 108 -29.44 -2.81 13.26
N GLY A 109 -28.37 -3.52 12.88
CA GLY A 109 -28.14 -4.92 13.21
C GLY A 109 -27.47 -5.15 14.56
N LYS A 110 -27.42 -6.41 15.00
CA LYS A 110 -26.62 -6.82 16.16
C LYS A 110 -25.13 -6.67 15.82
N ARG A 111 -24.42 -5.77 16.52
CA ARG A 111 -22.98 -5.57 16.36
C ARG A 111 -22.15 -6.52 17.24
N LEU A 112 -20.87 -6.67 16.90
CA LEU A 112 -19.89 -7.34 17.74
C LEU A 112 -19.63 -6.49 18.99
N LYS A 113 -19.83 -7.07 20.18
CA LYS A 113 -19.68 -6.39 21.48
C LYS A 113 -18.28 -6.60 22.09
N ILE A 114 -17.25 -6.65 21.26
CA ILE A 114 -15.85 -6.87 21.69
C ILE A 114 -15.28 -5.59 22.30
N PHE A 115 -15.57 -4.44 21.68
CA PHE A 115 -15.13 -3.14 22.14
C PHE A 115 -16.27 -2.44 22.91
N PRO A 116 -16.10 -2.12 24.20
CA PRO A 116 -17.06 -1.29 24.93
C PRO A 116 -17.08 0.10 24.32
N VAL A 117 -18.22 0.79 24.43
CA VAL A 117 -18.31 2.20 24.00
C VAL A 117 -17.47 3.01 24.98
N PRO A 118 -16.40 3.69 24.53
CA PRO A 118 -15.64 4.55 25.42
C PRO A 118 -16.54 5.71 25.87
N ALA A 119 -16.65 5.92 27.18
CA ALA A 119 -17.48 6.97 27.76
C ALA A 119 -16.90 8.38 27.52
N ALA A 120 -15.59 8.47 27.31
CA ALA A 120 -14.88 9.67 26.89
C ALA A 120 -13.64 9.23 26.11
N LEU A 121 -13.32 9.97 25.05
CA LEU A 121 -12.04 9.85 24.37
C LEU A 121 -11.01 10.51 25.29
N GLU A 122 -10.36 9.76 26.16
CA GLU A 122 -9.20 10.29 26.88
C GLU A 122 -8.13 10.65 25.84
N THR A 123 -8.12 11.94 25.50
CA THR A 123 -7.21 12.54 24.50
C THR A 123 -5.86 12.87 25.15
N SER A 124 -5.57 12.29 26.31
CA SER A 124 -4.31 12.47 27.02
C SER A 124 -3.30 11.39 26.60
N ILE A 125 -2.93 11.38 25.32
CA ILE A 125 -1.69 10.75 24.91
C ILE A 125 -0.64 11.86 25.00
N GLY A 126 0.27 11.72 25.97
CA GLY A 126 1.20 12.76 26.39
C GLY A 126 1.93 13.43 25.22
N THR A 127 1.81 14.76 25.19
CA THR A 127 2.41 15.69 24.21
C THR A 127 3.95 15.70 24.24
N GLU A 128 4.59 14.80 24.99
CA GLU A 128 6.04 14.84 25.27
C GLU A 128 6.88 13.89 24.42
N VAL A 129 6.27 13.01 23.63
CA VAL A 129 7.00 12.09 22.76
C VAL A 129 6.93 12.57 21.32
N SER A 130 8.07 12.88 20.73
CA SER A 130 8.17 13.17 19.30
C SER A 130 7.58 12.01 18.49
N PRO A 131 6.82 12.28 17.41
CA PRO A 131 6.23 11.23 16.58
C PRO A 131 7.30 10.24 16.13
N ASN A 132 6.98 8.95 16.16
CA ASN A 132 7.89 7.91 15.72
C ASN A 132 7.98 7.92 14.18
N LEU A 133 9.00 7.26 13.62
CA LEU A 133 9.18 7.13 12.17
C LEU A 133 7.92 6.62 11.46
N TRP A 134 7.23 5.64 12.05
CA TRP A 134 5.97 5.10 11.51
C TRP A 134 4.85 6.14 11.45
N ASP A 135 4.75 7.02 12.45
CA ASP A 135 3.76 8.09 12.47
C ASP A 135 4.06 9.11 11.36
N LEU A 136 5.34 9.39 11.11
CA LEU A 136 5.78 10.30 10.05
C LEU A 136 5.51 9.71 8.65
N GLU A 137 5.83 8.43 8.42
CA GLU A 137 5.57 7.77 7.14
C GLU A 137 4.07 7.66 6.86
N LEU A 138 3.27 7.28 7.87
CA LEU A 138 1.82 7.23 7.74
C LEU A 138 1.23 8.63 7.47
N ALA A 139 1.71 9.67 8.17
CA ALA A 139 1.27 11.04 7.92
C ALA A 139 1.55 11.48 6.48
N LYS A 140 2.71 11.11 5.92
CA LYS A 140 3.05 11.37 4.52
C LYS A 140 2.10 10.64 3.55
N GLU A 141 1.77 9.38 3.81
CA GLU A 141 0.83 8.62 2.96
C GLU A 141 -0.58 9.23 3.00
N ILE A 142 -1.06 9.62 4.19
CA ILE A 142 -2.35 10.31 4.34
C ILE A 142 -2.33 11.66 3.60
N ALA A 143 -1.26 12.44 3.72
CA ALA A 143 -1.10 13.70 3.01
C ALA A 143 -1.13 13.47 1.49
N PHE A 144 -0.39 12.49 0.98
CA PHE A 144 -0.34 12.14 -0.44
C PHE A 144 -1.72 11.77 -1.00
N ILE A 145 -2.54 11.02 -0.25
CA ILE A 145 -3.92 10.70 -0.67
C ILE A 145 -4.80 11.95 -0.74
N SER A 146 -4.53 12.94 0.12
CA SER A 146 -5.24 14.22 0.12
C SER A 146 -4.72 15.21 -0.91
N GLU A 147 -3.54 14.99 -1.50
CA GLU A 147 -2.95 15.89 -2.51
C GLU A 147 -3.70 15.76 -3.83
N HIS A 148 -4.26 16.87 -4.30
CA HIS A 148 -4.86 17.00 -5.62
C HIS A 148 -4.33 18.27 -6.30
N PRO A 149 -4.23 18.30 -7.64
CA PRO A 149 -3.84 19.52 -8.36
C PRO A 149 -4.83 20.65 -8.03
N PRO A 150 -4.35 21.91 -7.95
CA PRO A 150 -5.20 23.03 -7.59
C PRO A 150 -6.32 23.19 -8.62
N ARG A 151 -7.56 23.18 -8.16
CA ARG A 151 -8.76 23.26 -9.01
C ARG A 151 -9.01 24.67 -9.51
N ASN A 152 -8.48 25.66 -8.81
CA ASN A 152 -8.71 27.08 -9.08
C ASN A 152 -7.49 27.91 -8.63
N GLY A 153 -7.34 29.13 -9.17
CA GLY A 153 -6.27 30.06 -8.81
C GLY A 153 -6.28 30.46 -7.34
N PHE A 154 -7.45 30.49 -6.69
CA PHE A 154 -7.51 30.69 -5.23
C PHE A 154 -6.82 29.56 -4.44
N GLU A 155 -6.90 28.32 -4.91
CA GLU A 155 -6.25 27.19 -4.24
C GLU A 155 -4.72 27.27 -4.40
N GLU A 156 -4.26 27.69 -5.57
CA GLU A 156 -2.85 27.98 -5.83
C GLU A 156 -2.35 29.14 -4.94
N MET A 157 -3.12 30.22 -4.79
CA MET A 157 -2.80 31.30 -3.85
C MET A 157 -2.73 30.80 -2.41
N ILE A 158 -3.65 29.93 -1.99
CA ILE A 158 -3.61 29.32 -0.65
C ILE A 158 -2.36 28.47 -0.49
N GLN A 159 -1.99 27.67 -1.50
CA GLN A 159 -0.78 26.87 -1.48
C GLN A 159 0.47 27.74 -1.39
N TRP A 160 0.58 28.79 -2.20
CA TRP A 160 1.70 29.73 -2.14
C TRP A 160 1.77 30.48 -0.81
N THR A 161 0.63 30.78 -0.19
CA THR A 161 0.59 31.40 1.14
C THR A 161 1.09 30.41 2.21
N LYS A 162 0.72 29.12 2.13
CA LYS A 162 1.23 28.06 3.02
C LYS A 162 2.73 27.82 2.82
N GLU A 163 3.21 27.88 1.58
CA GLU A 163 4.62 27.75 1.22
C GLU A 163 5.44 29.01 1.54
N GLY A 164 4.81 30.10 1.98
CA GLY A 164 5.48 31.37 2.29
C GLY A 164 5.92 32.18 1.07
N LYS A 165 5.43 31.84 -0.13
CA LYS A 165 5.69 32.57 -1.38
C LYS A 165 4.84 33.83 -1.52
N LEU A 166 3.63 33.82 -0.96
CA LEU A 166 2.75 34.99 -0.90
C LEU A 166 2.75 35.60 0.50
N TRP A 167 2.50 36.90 0.57
CA TRP A 167 2.35 37.63 1.82
C TRP A 167 1.09 37.17 2.55
N THR A 168 1.16 37.05 3.88
CA THR A 168 -0.01 36.83 4.72
C THR A 168 -0.82 38.11 4.84
N PHE A 169 -2.14 37.99 4.80
CA PHE A 169 -3.04 39.12 4.92
C PHE A 169 -3.73 39.12 6.29
N PRO A 170 -3.98 40.31 6.89
CA PRO A 170 -3.57 41.64 6.43
C PRO A 170 -2.05 41.83 6.48
N VAL A 171 -1.54 42.69 5.58
CA VAL A 171 -0.10 42.94 5.43
C VAL A 171 0.46 43.58 6.70
N ASP A 172 1.47 42.94 7.29
CA ASP A 172 2.24 43.43 8.43
C ASP A 172 3.68 43.69 7.99
N ASN A 173 4.14 44.93 8.17
CA ASN A 173 5.49 45.35 7.76
C ASN A 173 6.59 44.80 8.67
N GLU A 174 6.24 44.28 9.86
CA GLU A 174 7.19 43.70 10.82
C GLU A 174 7.25 42.16 10.73
N ALA A 175 6.49 41.55 9.81
CA ALA A 175 6.46 40.11 9.62
C ALA A 175 7.84 39.56 9.22
N GLY A 176 8.46 38.77 10.12
CA GLY A 176 9.79 38.18 9.92
C GLY A 176 10.92 38.88 10.68
N LEU A 177 10.63 39.99 11.38
CA LEU A 177 11.61 40.75 12.17
C LEU A 177 11.66 40.35 13.66
N TYR A 178 11.02 39.24 14.03
CA TYR A 178 10.89 38.76 15.42
C TYR A 178 12.22 38.47 16.11
N GLU A 179 13.25 38.14 15.32
CA GLU A 179 14.58 37.92 15.86
C GLU A 179 15.12 39.25 16.42
N GLU A 180 15.20 40.33 15.65
CA GLU A 180 15.77 41.61 16.12
C GLU A 180 15.05 42.22 17.34
N GLN A 181 13.74 41.99 17.47
CA GLN A 181 12.97 42.44 18.65
C GLN A 181 13.34 41.68 19.94
N LYS A 182 13.78 40.42 19.83
CA LYS A 182 14.12 39.58 21.00
C LYS A 182 15.40 40.02 21.71
N TRP A 183 16.32 40.65 21.00
CA TRP A 183 17.60 41.14 21.57
C TRP A 183 17.61 42.65 21.86
N SER A 184 16.52 43.39 21.54
CA SER A 184 16.42 44.84 21.80
C SER A 184 15.68 45.22 23.09
N SER A 185 15.23 44.23 23.88
CA SER A 185 14.63 44.40 25.21
C SER A 185 15.60 44.07 26.35
#